data_AF-A0A3S3QZY5-F1
#
_entry.id   AF-A0A3S3QZY5-F1
#
_cell.length_a   1.000
_cell.length_b   1.000
_cell.length_c   1.000
_cell.angle_alpha   90.00
_cell.angle_beta   90.00
_cell.angle_gamma   90.00
#
_symmetry.space_group_name_H-M   'P 1'
#
loop_
_entity.id
_entity.type
_entity.pdbx_description
1 polymer ?
#
loop_
_entity_poly.entity_id
_entity_poly.type
_entity_poly.pdbx_seq_one_letter_code
_entity_poly.pdbx_strand_id
1 'polypeptide(L)'
;NRQLADPTRLADRIFQTGLDLLRREADGTKYRLLGIGVGDLSDDGKADPPDLVDIQSRKRALAEGAIDSLRDKFGKKAVETGYTFGRGRGANPPEPIEE
;
A
#
# COMPACT_ATOMS: atom_id res chain seq x y z
N ASN A 1 12.94 -3.59 -12.47
CA ASN A 1 11.89 -4.55 -12.03
C ASN A 1 12.34 -5.13 -10.69
N ARG A 2 11.45 -5.25 -9.70
CA ARG A 2 11.77 -5.79 -8.37
C ARG A 2 10.84 -6.94 -8.05
N GLN A 3 11.42 -8.08 -7.68
CA GLN A 3 10.69 -9.28 -7.27
C GLN A 3 10.64 -9.35 -5.75
N LEU A 4 9.47 -9.70 -5.21
CA LEU A 4 9.31 -10.00 -3.78
C LEU A 4 9.89 -11.40 -3.50
N ALA A 5 10.41 -11.59 -2.29
CA ALA A 5 10.95 -12.90 -1.89
C ALA A 5 9.87 -13.99 -1.89
N ASP A 6 8.64 -13.62 -1.54
CA ASP A 6 7.49 -14.51 -1.45
C ASP A 6 6.27 -13.88 -2.12
N PRO A 7 5.31 -14.69 -2.61
CA PRO A 7 4.00 -14.20 -3.01
C PRO A 7 3.34 -13.44 -1.85
N THR A 8 2.59 -12.38 -2.17
CA THR A 8 1.92 -11.56 -1.17
C THR A 8 0.51 -11.21 -1.60
N ARG A 9 -0.38 -11.13 -0.61
CA ARG A 9 -1.72 -10.55 -0.74
C ARG A 9 -1.88 -9.26 0.06
N LEU A 10 -0.81 -8.79 0.71
CA LEU A 10 -0.81 -7.60 1.53
C LEU A 10 -0.59 -6.35 0.68
N ALA A 11 -1.58 -5.47 0.65
CA ALA A 11 -1.52 -4.18 0.00
C ALA A 11 -0.40 -3.30 0.57
N ASP A 12 -0.12 -3.36 1.88
CA ASP A 12 1.00 -2.61 2.45
C ASP A 12 2.35 -3.06 1.86
N ARG A 13 2.57 -4.38 1.68
CA ARG A 13 3.83 -4.89 1.10
C ARG A 13 4.00 -4.44 -0.35
N ILE A 14 2.92 -4.46 -1.13
CA ILE A 14 2.89 -3.95 -2.51
C ILE A 14 3.18 -2.43 -2.52
N PHE A 15 2.51 -1.67 -1.66
CA PHE A 15 2.67 -0.22 -1.56
C PHE A 15 4.10 0.18 -1.14
N GLN A 16 4.66 -0.40 -0.07
CA GLN A 16 6.00 -0.09 0.39
C GLN A 16 7.05 -0.38 -0.68
N THR A 17 6.91 -1.51 -1.38
CA THR A 17 7.81 -1.89 -2.47
C THR A 17 7.72 -0.90 -3.63
N GLY A 18 6.51 -0.49 -4.01
CA GLY A 18 6.30 0.52 -5.04
C GLY A 18 6.83 1.90 -4.64
N LEU A 19 6.65 2.29 -3.38
CA LEU A 19 7.15 3.54 -2.83
C LEU A 19 8.69 3.58 -2.85
N ASP A 20 9.34 2.49 -2.46
CA ASP A 20 10.81 2.37 -2.53
C ASP A 20 11.35 2.49 -3.95
N LEU A 21 10.63 1.96 -4.94
CA LEU A 21 10.98 2.14 -6.34
C LEU A 21 10.79 3.59 -6.79
N LEU A 22 9.66 4.20 -6.41
CA LEU A 22 9.34 5.58 -6.77
C LEU A 22 10.31 6.59 -6.16
N ARG A 23 10.78 6.37 -4.92
CA ARG A 23 11.68 7.28 -4.20
C ARG A 23 12.92 7.67 -5.00
N ARG A 24 13.42 6.78 -5.86
CA ARG A 24 14.61 7.04 -6.70
C ARG A 24 14.33 8.00 -7.84
N GLU A 25 13.10 8.00 -8.33
CA GLU A 25 12.66 8.79 -9.48
C GLU A 25 11.92 10.06 -9.04
N ALA A 26 11.58 10.19 -7.74
CA ALA A 26 10.85 11.32 -7.17
C ALA A 26 11.74 12.59 -7.03
N ASP A 27 12.29 13.06 -8.14
CA ASP A 27 13.20 14.21 -8.25
C ASP A 27 12.48 15.56 -8.47
N GLY A 28 11.15 15.57 -8.38
CA GLY A 28 10.31 16.73 -8.71
C GLY A 28 9.64 16.65 -10.08
N THR A 29 9.95 15.62 -10.87
CA THR A 29 9.25 15.35 -12.13
C THR A 29 7.75 15.12 -11.91
N LYS A 30 6.92 15.78 -12.72
CA LYS A 30 5.45 15.63 -12.66
C LYS A 30 5.01 14.40 -13.43
N TYR A 31 4.28 13.52 -12.76
CA TYR A 31 3.68 12.34 -13.38
C TYR A 31 2.20 12.57 -13.69
N ARG A 32 1.76 12.17 -14.89
CA ARG A 32 0.33 12.15 -15.24
C ARG A 32 -0.35 10.86 -14.81
N LEU A 33 0.39 9.76 -14.76
CA LEU A 33 -0.09 8.44 -14.37
C LEU A 33 0.97 7.75 -13.53
N LEU A 34 0.53 7.12 -12.44
CA LEU A 34 1.35 6.26 -11.61
C LEU A 34 0.51 5.01 -11.26
N GLY A 35 1.12 3.85 -11.34
CA GLY A 35 0.48 2.59 -11.00
C GLY A 35 1.51 1.54 -10.60
N ILE A 36 1.08 0.57 -9.80
CA ILE A 36 1.87 -0.60 -9.46
C ILE A 36 1.27 -1.78 -10.22
N GLY A 37 2.07 -2.43 -11.05
CA GLY A 37 1.71 -3.68 -11.70
C GLY A 37 2.19 -4.88 -10.87
N VAL A 38 1.33 -5.87 -10.70
CA VAL A 38 1.67 -7.16 -10.10
C VAL A 38 1.58 -8.26 -11.15
N GLY A 39 2.45 -9.26 -11.03
CA GLY A 39 2.51 -10.43 -11.92
C GLY A 39 2.92 -11.67 -11.13
N ASP A 40 3.11 -12.79 -11.82
CA ASP A 40 3.45 -14.09 -11.20
C ASP A 40 2.45 -14.49 -10.09
N LEU A 41 1.16 -14.38 -10.42
CA LEU A 41 0.08 -14.70 -9.49
C LEU A 41 0.10 -16.20 -9.15
N SER A 42 -0.08 -16.50 -7.87
CA SER A 42 -0.08 -17.86 -7.35
C SER A 42 -1.26 -18.08 -6.40
N ASP A 43 -1.40 -19.32 -5.94
CA ASP A 43 -2.43 -19.73 -4.99
C ASP A 43 -2.36 -18.92 -3.69
N ASP A 44 -3.52 -18.55 -3.14
CA ASP A 44 -3.61 -17.67 -1.98
C ASP A 44 -3.05 -18.31 -0.71
N GLY A 45 -3.06 -19.64 -0.61
CA GLY A 45 -2.48 -20.40 0.50
C GLY A 45 -0.95 -20.29 0.58
N LYS A 46 -0.29 -19.80 -0.46
CA LYS A 46 1.17 -19.55 -0.49
C LYS A 46 1.53 -18.11 -0.17
N ALA A 47 0.54 -17.22 -0.05
CA ALA A 47 0.79 -15.81 0.19
C ALA A 47 1.28 -15.58 1.62
N ASP A 48 2.31 -14.74 1.76
CA ASP A 48 2.84 -14.23 3.03
C ASP A 48 3.17 -15.35 4.04
N PRO A 49 4.11 -16.25 3.70
CA PRO A 49 4.56 -17.29 4.63
C PRO A 49 5.11 -16.65 5.92
N PRO A 50 4.99 -17.35 7.06
CA PRO A 50 5.40 -16.81 8.34
C PRO A 50 6.92 -16.54 8.37
N ASP A 51 7.28 -15.27 8.37
CA ASP A 51 8.65 -14.82 8.57
C ASP A 51 8.99 -14.86 10.07
N LEU A 52 10.03 -15.62 10.43
CA LEU A 52 10.50 -15.77 11.80
C LEU A 52 11.39 -14.62 12.26
N VAL A 53 11.83 -13.75 11.34
CA VAL A 53 12.74 -12.63 11.61
C VAL A 53 11.99 -11.31 11.70
N ASP A 54 11.07 -11.03 10.77
CA ASP A 54 10.26 -9.80 10.79
C ASP A 54 8.93 -9.99 11.54
N ILE A 55 8.96 -9.84 12.87
CA ILE A 55 7.76 -9.90 13.72
C ILE A 55 6.77 -8.74 13.40
N GLN A 56 7.25 -7.61 12.88
CA GLN A 56 6.40 -6.47 12.56
C GLN A 56 5.59 -6.69 11.27
N SER A 57 6.10 -7.49 10.32
CA SER A 57 5.36 -7.92 9.13
C SER A 57 4.04 -8.61 9.52
N ARG A 58 4.08 -9.51 10.50
CA ARG A 58 2.90 -10.22 11.02
C ARG A 58 1.87 -9.28 11.62
N LYS A 59 2.31 -8.29 12.41
CA LYS A 59 1.41 -7.30 13.01
C LYS A 59 0.69 -6.46 11.94
N ARG A 60 1.41 -6.08 10.88
CA ARG A 60 0.85 -5.36 9.73
C ARG A 60 -0.16 -6.20 8.95
N ALA A 61 0.17 -7.46 8.68
CA ALA A 61 -0.72 -8.41 8.02
C ALA A 61 -2.05 -8.59 8.78
N LEU A 62 -1.98 -8.74 10.10
CA LEU A 62 -3.15 -8.84 10.97
C LEU A 62 -4.00 -7.57 10.97
N ALA A 63 -3.35 -6.40 11.01
CA ALA A 63 -4.05 -5.12 10.95
C ALA A 63 -4.78 -4.95 9.61
N GLU A 64 -4.14 -5.32 8.50
CA GLU A 64 -4.75 -5.25 7.17
C GLU A 64 -5.95 -6.19 7.06
N GLY A 65 -5.82 -7.45 7.50
CA GLY A 65 -6.94 -8.39 7.54
C GLY A 65 -8.11 -7.91 8.42
N ALA A 66 -7.84 -7.21 9.51
CA ALA A 66 -8.86 -6.59 10.35
C ALA A 66 -9.57 -5.42 9.63
N ILE A 67 -8.81 -4.60 8.91
CA ILE A 67 -9.35 -3.50 8.08
C ILE A 67 -10.25 -4.04 6.98
N ASP A 68 -9.83 -5.10 6.29
CA ASP A 68 -10.63 -5.74 5.25
C ASP A 68 -11.92 -6.34 5.83
N SER A 69 -11.84 -7.01 6.98
CA SER A 69 -13.02 -7.52 7.70
C SER A 69 -14.01 -6.42 8.08
N LEU A 70 -13.53 -5.23 8.44
CA LEU A 70 -14.38 -4.07 8.71
C LEU A 70 -14.99 -3.51 7.42
N ARG A 71 -14.23 -3.45 6.32
CA ARG A 71 -14.74 -2.99 5.02
C ARG A 71 -15.80 -3.93 4.45
N ASP A 72 -15.65 -5.24 4.64
CA ASP A 72 -16.63 -6.22 4.22
C ASP A 72 -17.96 -6.06 4.97
N LYS A 73 -17.91 -5.69 6.25
CA LYS A 73 -19.09 -5.51 7.10
C LYS A 73 -19.75 -4.14 6.96
N PHE A 74 -18.96 -3.08 6.87
CA PHE A 74 -19.42 -1.69 6.99
C PHE A 74 -19.24 -0.88 5.70
N GLY A 75 -18.73 -1.50 4.64
CA GLY A 75 -18.48 -0.89 3.35
C GLY A 75 -17.06 -0.34 3.20
N LYS A 76 -16.62 -0.16 1.94
CA LYS A 76 -15.23 0.19 1.59
C LYS A 76 -14.72 1.51 2.19
N LYS A 77 -15.64 2.42 2.56
CA LYS A 77 -15.32 3.72 3.19
C LYS A 77 -15.31 3.68 4.72
N ALA A 78 -15.57 2.52 5.33
CA ALA A 78 -15.61 2.40 6.78
C ALA A 78 -14.25 2.64 7.43
N VAL A 79 -13.16 2.31 6.71
CA VAL A 79 -11.79 2.50 7.19
C VAL A 79 -10.90 3.00 6.05
N GLU A 80 -10.33 4.18 6.26
CA GLU A 80 -9.41 4.86 5.35
C GLU A 80 -8.06 5.08 6.06
N THR A 81 -6.97 5.06 5.29
CA THR A 81 -5.64 5.33 5.84
C THR A 81 -5.42 6.84 5.95
N GLY A 82 -4.54 7.26 6.88
CA GLY A 82 -4.13 8.66 7.06
C GLY A 82 -3.82 9.39 5.74
N TYR A 83 -3.16 8.70 4.82
CA TYR A 83 -2.76 9.20 3.51
C TYR A 83 -3.92 9.46 2.53
N THR A 84 -5.09 8.88 2.76
CA THR A 84 -6.25 9.03 1.88
C THR A 84 -7.28 10.05 2.38
N PHE A 85 -7.16 10.53 3.62
CA PHE A 85 -8.05 11.57 4.14
C PHE A 85 -7.94 12.86 3.31
N GLY A 86 -9.10 13.47 3.00
CA GLY A 86 -9.18 14.76 2.31
C GLY A 86 -9.28 14.73 0.79
N ARG A 87 -9.23 13.55 0.13
CA ARG A 87 -9.35 13.44 -1.34
C ARG A 87 -10.79 13.34 -1.88
N GLY A 88 -11.78 13.83 -1.13
CA GLY A 88 -13.16 13.95 -1.60
C GLY A 88 -13.37 15.21 -2.44
N ARG A 89 -13.31 15.08 -3.77
CA ARG A 89 -13.80 16.04 -4.78
C ARG A 89 -13.40 17.51 -4.55
N GLY A 90 -12.11 17.83 -4.77
CA GLY A 90 -11.61 19.22 -4.78
C GLY A 90 -10.29 19.43 -4.03
N ALA A 91 -9.40 18.45 -4.03
CA ALA A 91 -8.11 18.58 -3.37
C ALA A 91 -7.22 19.53 -4.18
N ASN A 92 -7.28 20.83 -3.87
CA ASN A 92 -6.20 21.74 -4.21
C ASN A 92 -4.94 21.26 -3.46
N PRO A 93 -3.75 21.27 -4.11
CA PRO A 93 -2.51 21.01 -3.40
C PRO A 93 -2.41 21.93 -2.18
N PRO A 94 -1.90 21.45 -1.03
CA PRO A 94 -1.59 22.35 0.07
C PRO A 94 -0.64 23.42 -0.45
N GLU A 95 -0.97 24.69 -0.21
CA GLU A 95 -0.09 25.79 -0.58
C GLU A 95 1.26 25.60 0.13
N PRO A 96 2.37 25.91 -0.54
CA PRO A 96 3.68 25.85 0.09
C PRO A 96 3.64 26.74 1.34
N ILE A 97 4.09 26.17 2.46
CA ILE A 97 4.29 26.93 3.69
C ILE A 97 5.49 27.83 3.40
N GLU A 98 5.25 29.12 3.14
CA GLU A 98 6.32 30.12 3.18
C GLU A 98 6.81 30.24 4.63
N GLU A 99 8.13 30.34 4.77
CA GLU A 99 8.94 30.15 6.00
C GLU A 99 8.38 30.72 7.32
#